data_AF-A0A015JNP9-F1
#
_entry.id   AF-A0A015JNP9-F1
#
_cell.length_a   1.000
_cell.length_b   1.000
_cell.length_c   1.000
_cell.angle_alpha   90.00
_cell.angle_beta   90.00
_cell.angle_gamma   90.00
#
_symmetry.space_group_name_H-M   'P 1'
#
loop_
_entity.id
_entity.type
_entity.pdbx_description
1 polymer ?
#
loop_
_entity_poly.entity_id
_entity_poly.type
_entity_poly.pdbx_seq_one_letter_code
_entity_poly.pdbx_strand_id
1 'polypeptide(L)'
;MDDNIFLPKLSQNLLKILDDDEYYDITIEVGDDPHIKIFRAHMVILNYRSTHLRRILSTNKKKNDGTLVQIKLPNILPEIFQIILRYIYGGRLSLDRYDILDIIKILIAANELNLQELVNHLQLYIIENHQKWMEQSFNLVYQTSLENDSFFELQKHCTDLISRRPYKILKSISFSSISEKFLVSIIQGNNLHMSEIQVWKYVIKWGLAQNPELSSDPGTFSKEDFNVLKNTLQHLIPFIKFNDLTSKEFSEEVLPYKKILPKELYKDLLKKFLNLNPDGRPNDKLKIQNIDSKIITFQHTELISKWIDKLDIADKSTSSYEFKLILRGSRDGFESDIFHEICDNRSCTITIIKVEGNNQILGGYSPIKWKSGRGYGATKDSFIFSFEDGDDINVHILSRVMNENCAIFNDHTYGPSFGGADLVLRGNSGHCIKDSYEKQIICPSSESVLHYGATCDCCNYTIRGMGWECTNCEDYVLCQVCKPQSYIHHHPNDHVFELMQHSESAPQFALHDGIVCKCCNKTIYGMRWKCTFCYNYDLCQDCKSKSSNIHDHPNNHAFQPIGYPEFKFDIEEPNPAICDYCESSCVLAVCRKCANGEFCVEEYEIFQVIKR
;
A
#
# COMPACT_ATOMS: atom_id res chain seq x y z
N MET A 1 -27.64 4.38 -31.57
CA MET A 1 -27.09 3.24 -32.33
C MET A 1 -27.99 2.05 -32.02
N ASP A 2 -28.96 1.76 -32.90
CA ASP A 2 -29.88 0.61 -32.76
C ASP A 2 -29.22 -0.73 -33.17
N ASP A 3 -28.02 -0.68 -33.73
CA ASP A 3 -27.33 -1.83 -34.35
C ASP A 3 -26.91 -2.92 -33.34
N ASN A 4 -26.88 -2.62 -32.04
CA ASN A 4 -26.49 -3.57 -31.00
C ASN A 4 -27.65 -4.41 -30.44
N ILE A 5 -28.91 -4.14 -30.81
CA ILE A 5 -30.08 -4.80 -30.22
C ILE A 5 -30.19 -6.28 -30.63
N PHE A 6 -29.75 -6.62 -31.85
CA PHE A 6 -29.89 -7.99 -32.39
C PHE A 6 -28.69 -8.90 -32.14
N LEU A 7 -27.51 -8.33 -31.89
CA LEU A 7 -26.26 -9.10 -31.65
C LEU A 7 -26.36 -10.05 -30.45
N PRO A 8 -27.02 -9.69 -29.32
CA PRO A 8 -27.23 -10.62 -28.21
C PRO A 8 -27.94 -11.91 -28.61
N LYS A 9 -28.98 -11.80 -29.45
CA LYS A 9 -29.76 -12.96 -29.85
C LYS A 9 -28.98 -13.84 -30.82
N LEU A 10 -28.25 -13.24 -31.76
CA LEU A 10 -27.37 -13.95 -32.67
C LEU A 10 -26.28 -14.73 -31.92
N SER A 11 -25.60 -14.06 -30.97
CA SER A 11 -24.59 -14.66 -30.09
C SER A 11 -25.14 -15.87 -29.33
N GLN A 12 -26.32 -15.73 -28.72
CA GLN A 12 -26.97 -16.83 -28.00
C GLN A 12 -27.32 -18.00 -28.93
N ASN A 13 -27.80 -17.72 -30.15
CA ASN A 13 -28.12 -18.76 -31.12
C ASN A 13 -26.86 -19.54 -31.55
N LEU A 14 -25.73 -18.86 -31.80
CA LEU A 14 -24.46 -19.52 -32.12
C LEU A 14 -23.94 -20.37 -30.96
N LEU A 15 -24.05 -19.89 -29.72
CA LEU A 15 -23.68 -20.67 -28.54
C LEU A 15 -24.53 -21.94 -28.39
N LYS A 16 -25.83 -21.89 -28.70
CA LYS A 16 -26.69 -23.09 -28.69
C LYS A 16 -26.25 -24.15 -29.70
N ILE A 17 -25.76 -23.72 -30.87
CA ILE A 17 -25.25 -24.62 -31.90
C ILE A 17 -23.98 -25.34 -31.42
N LEU A 18 -23.16 -24.67 -30.60
CA LEU A 18 -21.98 -25.32 -29.99
C LEU A 18 -22.35 -26.43 -29.00
N ASP A 19 -23.49 -26.28 -28.33
CA ASP A 19 -23.99 -27.26 -27.36
C ASP A 19 -24.83 -28.38 -28.03
N ASP A 20 -25.08 -28.30 -29.35
CA ASP A 20 -25.73 -29.35 -30.14
C ASP A 20 -24.73 -30.36 -30.72
N ASP A 21 -25.17 -31.61 -30.84
CA ASP A 21 -24.38 -32.71 -31.38
C ASP A 21 -24.79 -33.05 -32.83
N GLU A 22 -25.57 -32.20 -33.49
CA GLU A 22 -26.28 -32.56 -34.73
C GLU A 22 -25.53 -32.15 -36.01
N TYR A 23 -24.81 -31.01 -36.02
CA TYR A 23 -24.26 -30.42 -37.25
C TYR A 23 -22.75 -30.10 -37.22
N TYR A 24 -22.02 -30.65 -36.25
CA TYR A 24 -20.56 -30.48 -36.21
C TYR A 24 -19.88 -31.13 -37.43
N ASP A 25 -18.90 -30.43 -38.00
CA ASP A 25 -18.13 -30.88 -39.17
C ASP A 25 -16.63 -31.06 -38.84
N ILE A 26 -16.25 -30.88 -37.57
CA ILE A 26 -14.88 -31.02 -37.08
C ILE A 26 -14.80 -31.47 -35.62
N THR A 27 -13.78 -32.25 -35.30
CA THR A 27 -13.38 -32.59 -33.93
C THR A 27 -12.02 -32.00 -33.58
N ILE A 28 -11.87 -31.51 -32.35
CA ILE A 28 -10.65 -30.90 -31.82
C ILE A 28 -10.26 -31.65 -30.55
N GLU A 29 -9.10 -32.28 -30.57
CA GLU A 29 -8.47 -32.93 -29.43
C GLU A 29 -7.61 -31.90 -28.71
N VAL A 30 -7.89 -31.66 -27.43
CA VAL A 30 -7.27 -30.60 -26.64
C VAL A 30 -6.70 -31.19 -25.36
N GLY A 31 -5.53 -30.68 -24.95
CA GLY A 31 -4.77 -31.18 -23.81
C GLY A 31 -3.76 -32.26 -24.22
N ASP A 32 -2.98 -32.70 -23.24
CA ASP A 32 -1.98 -33.77 -23.38
C ASP A 32 -2.31 -34.93 -22.43
N ASP A 33 -1.78 -36.12 -22.71
CA ASP A 33 -2.07 -37.34 -21.95
C ASP A 33 -1.69 -37.15 -20.46
N PRO A 34 -2.56 -37.52 -19.49
CA PRO A 34 -3.84 -38.23 -19.62
C PRO A 34 -5.09 -37.31 -19.71
N HIS A 35 -4.91 -36.00 -19.78
CA HIS A 35 -5.98 -35.00 -19.68
C HIS A 35 -6.45 -34.48 -21.05
N ILE A 36 -6.81 -35.40 -21.93
CA ILE A 36 -7.29 -35.08 -23.28
C ILE A 36 -8.82 -35.00 -23.29
N LYS A 37 -9.36 -33.95 -23.92
CA LYS A 37 -10.80 -33.80 -24.18
C LYS A 37 -11.06 -33.53 -25.66
N ILE A 38 -12.11 -34.14 -26.18
CA ILE A 38 -12.56 -33.97 -27.56
C ILE A 38 -13.69 -32.95 -27.59
N PHE A 39 -13.55 -31.93 -28.42
CA PHE A 39 -14.55 -30.90 -28.69
C PHE A 39 -15.12 -31.05 -30.09
N ARG A 40 -16.43 -30.89 -30.23
CA ARG A 40 -17.14 -30.81 -31.51
C ARG A 40 -17.35 -29.35 -31.86
N ALA A 41 -17.13 -28.98 -33.12
CA ALA A 41 -17.22 -27.59 -33.56
C ALA A 41 -17.57 -27.47 -35.05
N HIS A 42 -17.61 -26.22 -35.54
CA HIS A 42 -17.98 -25.87 -36.91
C HIS A 42 -16.83 -25.15 -37.62
N MET A 43 -16.30 -25.77 -38.68
CA MET A 43 -15.15 -25.28 -39.45
C MET A 43 -15.36 -23.85 -39.93
N VAL A 44 -16.58 -23.50 -40.37
CA VAL A 44 -16.89 -22.16 -40.87
C VAL A 44 -16.67 -21.08 -39.82
N ILE A 45 -17.10 -21.32 -38.57
CA ILE A 45 -16.95 -20.36 -37.47
C ILE A 45 -15.48 -20.22 -37.09
N LEU A 46 -14.80 -21.35 -36.86
CA LEU A 46 -13.38 -21.39 -36.48
C LEU A 46 -12.50 -20.70 -37.53
N ASN A 47 -12.77 -20.97 -38.81
CA ASN A 47 -12.05 -20.39 -39.95
C ASN A 47 -12.11 -18.87 -39.97
N TYR A 48 -13.27 -18.27 -39.65
CA TYR A 48 -13.42 -16.82 -39.68
C TYR A 48 -12.96 -16.12 -38.41
N ARG A 49 -13.03 -16.79 -37.26
CA ARG A 49 -12.70 -16.20 -35.95
C ARG A 49 -11.24 -16.37 -35.54
N SER A 50 -10.56 -17.43 -35.99
CA SER A 50 -9.14 -17.66 -35.70
C SER A 50 -8.35 -17.83 -36.99
N THR A 51 -7.37 -16.94 -37.19
CA THR A 51 -6.45 -17.06 -38.33
C THR A 51 -5.50 -18.25 -38.17
N HIS A 52 -5.18 -18.66 -36.94
CA HIS A 52 -4.41 -19.87 -36.66
C HIS A 52 -5.19 -21.11 -37.11
N LEU A 53 -6.43 -21.28 -36.64
CA LEU A 53 -7.28 -22.41 -37.02
C LEU A 53 -7.57 -22.41 -38.53
N ARG A 54 -7.76 -21.24 -39.16
CA ARG A 54 -7.86 -21.11 -40.63
C ARG A 54 -6.67 -21.74 -41.35
N ARG A 55 -5.44 -21.51 -40.88
CA ARG A 55 -4.22 -22.09 -41.50
C ARG A 55 -4.20 -23.61 -41.36
N ILE A 56 -4.56 -24.14 -40.18
CA ILE A 56 -4.66 -25.59 -39.95
C ILE A 56 -5.70 -26.21 -40.88
N LEU A 57 -6.92 -25.65 -40.91
CA LEU A 57 -8.03 -26.13 -41.73
C LEU A 57 -7.69 -26.10 -43.24
N SER A 58 -7.00 -25.06 -43.70
CA SER A 58 -6.60 -24.92 -45.11
C SER A 58 -5.56 -25.96 -45.53
N THR A 59 -4.72 -26.40 -44.61
CA THR A 59 -3.71 -27.45 -44.85
C THR A 59 -4.35 -28.83 -44.94
N ASN A 60 -5.38 -29.08 -44.12
CA ASN A 60 -6.10 -30.36 -44.08
C ASN A 60 -7.03 -30.57 -45.29
N LYS A 61 -7.56 -29.50 -45.92
CA LYS A 61 -8.39 -29.61 -47.16
C LYS A 61 -7.73 -30.39 -48.30
N LYS A 62 -6.39 -30.50 -48.32
CA LYS A 62 -5.64 -31.22 -49.37
C LYS A 62 -5.61 -32.74 -49.19
N LYS A 63 -6.19 -33.30 -48.12
CA LYS A 63 -6.11 -34.73 -47.76
C LYS A 63 -7.46 -35.47 -47.73
N ASN A 64 -8.57 -34.84 -48.14
CA ASN A 64 -9.94 -35.35 -47.94
C ASN A 64 -10.17 -36.76 -48.52
N ASP A 65 -10.23 -37.76 -47.65
CA ASP A 65 -10.60 -39.17 -47.90
C ASP A 65 -11.99 -39.54 -47.35
N GLY A 66 -12.75 -38.55 -46.86
CA GLY A 66 -14.09 -38.74 -46.27
C GLY A 66 -14.08 -38.84 -44.74
N THR A 67 -12.91 -38.80 -44.10
CA THR A 67 -12.79 -38.78 -42.63
C THR A 67 -12.99 -37.36 -42.08
N LEU A 68 -13.70 -37.23 -40.94
CA LEU A 68 -13.83 -35.94 -40.22
C LEU A 68 -12.45 -35.33 -39.94
N VAL A 69 -12.29 -34.04 -40.21
CA VAL A 69 -11.03 -33.33 -39.96
C VAL A 69 -10.78 -33.31 -38.44
N GLN A 70 -9.57 -33.70 -38.01
CA GLN A 70 -9.16 -33.69 -36.61
C GLN A 70 -8.05 -32.64 -36.41
N ILE A 71 -8.20 -31.78 -35.40
CA ILE A 71 -7.16 -30.83 -34.95
C ILE A 71 -6.67 -31.27 -33.58
N LYS A 72 -5.37 -31.15 -33.32
CA LYS A 72 -4.76 -31.38 -32.00
C LYS A 72 -4.19 -30.08 -31.43
N LEU A 73 -4.50 -29.77 -30.18
CA LEU A 73 -4.04 -28.60 -29.43
C LEU A 73 -3.49 -29.04 -28.05
N PRO A 74 -2.27 -29.60 -27.99
CA PRO A 74 -1.74 -30.19 -26.77
C PRO A 74 -1.35 -29.17 -25.70
N ASN A 75 -1.00 -27.93 -26.10
CA ASN A 75 -0.52 -26.90 -25.17
C ASN A 75 -1.63 -26.13 -24.45
N ILE A 76 -2.90 -26.41 -24.79
CA ILE A 76 -4.05 -25.71 -24.22
C ILE A 76 -4.80 -26.67 -23.31
N LEU A 77 -5.09 -26.24 -22.08
CA LEU A 77 -5.93 -27.01 -21.16
C LEU A 77 -7.37 -27.10 -21.67
N PRO A 78 -8.03 -28.27 -21.58
CA PRO A 78 -9.42 -28.45 -22.01
C PRO A 78 -10.40 -27.41 -21.48
N GLU A 79 -10.29 -27.04 -20.20
CA GLU A 79 -11.18 -26.11 -19.52
C GLU A 79 -11.01 -24.69 -20.08
N ILE A 80 -9.76 -24.29 -20.34
CA ILE A 80 -9.42 -23.00 -20.94
C ILE A 80 -9.88 -22.94 -22.40
N PHE A 81 -9.69 -24.02 -23.15
CA PHE A 81 -10.18 -24.09 -24.53
C PHE A 81 -11.70 -24.01 -24.60
N GLN A 82 -12.43 -24.62 -23.65
CA GLN A 82 -13.88 -24.51 -23.60
C GLN A 82 -14.34 -23.05 -23.45
N ILE A 83 -13.65 -22.25 -22.64
CA ILE A 83 -13.92 -20.82 -22.47
C ILE A 83 -13.66 -20.08 -23.79
N ILE A 84 -12.50 -20.32 -24.42
CA ILE A 84 -12.12 -19.67 -25.69
C ILE A 84 -13.07 -20.07 -26.82
N LEU A 85 -13.50 -21.33 -26.88
CA LEU A 85 -14.42 -21.82 -27.90
C LEU A 85 -15.78 -21.13 -27.77
N ARG A 86 -16.28 -20.95 -26.54
CA ARG A 86 -17.50 -20.16 -26.30
C ARG A 86 -17.32 -18.70 -26.69
N TYR A 87 -16.15 -18.09 -26.43
CA TYR A 87 -15.84 -16.74 -26.92
C TYR A 87 -15.82 -16.68 -28.46
N ILE A 88 -15.23 -17.67 -29.13
CA ILE A 88 -15.16 -17.74 -30.59
C ILE A 88 -16.57 -17.68 -31.21
N TYR A 89 -17.53 -18.38 -30.62
CA TYR A 89 -18.92 -18.43 -31.10
C TYR A 89 -19.75 -17.24 -30.65
N GLY A 90 -19.68 -16.90 -29.36
CA GLY A 90 -20.56 -15.93 -28.74
C GLY A 90 -20.04 -14.49 -28.77
N GLY A 91 -18.74 -14.28 -28.96
CA GLY A 91 -18.09 -12.96 -28.84
C GLY A 91 -18.20 -12.34 -27.45
N ARG A 92 -18.47 -13.15 -26.43
CA ARG A 92 -18.70 -12.72 -25.03
C ARG A 92 -17.75 -13.47 -24.12
N LEU A 93 -17.16 -12.75 -23.18
CA LEU A 93 -16.33 -13.28 -22.12
C LEU A 93 -16.57 -12.46 -20.85
N SER A 94 -16.94 -13.12 -19.75
CA SER A 94 -17.12 -12.47 -18.44
C SER A 94 -15.94 -12.86 -17.58
N LEU A 95 -15.03 -11.92 -17.36
CA LEU A 95 -13.75 -12.18 -16.69
C LEU A 95 -13.89 -12.28 -15.16
N ASP A 96 -14.92 -11.65 -14.60
CA ASP A 96 -15.17 -11.60 -13.14
C ASP A 96 -15.43 -12.98 -12.50
N ARG A 97 -15.60 -14.01 -13.32
CA ARG A 97 -15.87 -15.40 -12.89
C ARG A 97 -14.61 -16.26 -12.82
N TYR A 98 -13.46 -15.75 -13.26
CA TYR A 98 -12.22 -16.49 -13.35
C TYR A 98 -11.18 -15.89 -12.40
N ASP A 99 -10.36 -16.75 -11.80
CA ASP A 99 -9.19 -16.26 -11.10
C ASP A 99 -8.15 -15.71 -12.08
N ILE A 100 -7.26 -14.87 -11.58
CA ILE A 100 -6.27 -14.19 -12.40
C ILE A 100 -5.28 -15.14 -13.10
N LEU A 101 -4.98 -16.30 -12.51
CA LEU A 101 -4.11 -17.29 -13.16
C LEU A 101 -4.83 -17.93 -14.35
N ASP A 102 -6.12 -18.21 -14.21
CA ASP A 102 -6.95 -18.67 -15.32
C ASP A 102 -7.09 -17.60 -16.41
N ILE A 103 -7.24 -16.32 -16.06
CA ILE A 103 -7.23 -15.21 -17.04
C ILE A 103 -5.90 -15.18 -17.81
N ILE A 104 -4.76 -15.38 -17.15
CA ILE A 104 -3.45 -15.48 -17.81
C ILE A 104 -3.38 -16.71 -18.73
N LYS A 105 -3.89 -17.86 -18.32
CA LYS A 105 -3.96 -19.06 -19.19
C LYS A 105 -4.86 -18.80 -20.41
N ILE A 106 -6.00 -18.11 -20.23
CA ILE A 106 -6.87 -17.69 -21.34
C ILE A 106 -6.11 -16.75 -22.28
N LEU A 107 -5.35 -15.79 -21.76
CA LEU A 107 -4.52 -14.88 -22.56
C LEU A 107 -3.48 -15.65 -23.40
N ILE A 108 -2.77 -16.60 -22.80
CA ILE A 108 -1.78 -17.44 -23.50
C ILE A 108 -2.45 -18.26 -24.61
N ALA A 109 -3.54 -18.96 -24.30
CA ALA A 109 -4.24 -19.78 -25.29
C ALA A 109 -4.92 -18.93 -26.39
N ALA A 110 -5.40 -17.73 -26.06
CA ALA A 110 -5.90 -16.77 -27.05
C ALA A 110 -4.80 -16.31 -28.01
N ASN A 111 -3.58 -16.11 -27.51
CA ASN A 111 -2.41 -15.80 -28.32
C ASN A 111 -2.03 -16.95 -29.25
N GLU A 112 -1.98 -18.18 -28.73
CA GLU A 112 -1.69 -19.39 -29.52
C GLU A 112 -2.69 -19.55 -30.68
N LEU A 113 -3.96 -19.29 -30.42
CA LEU A 113 -5.04 -19.31 -31.42
C LEU A 113 -5.12 -18.03 -32.27
N ASN A 114 -4.20 -17.08 -32.08
CA ASN A 114 -4.10 -15.80 -32.78
C ASN A 114 -5.39 -14.96 -32.76
N LEU A 115 -6.00 -14.83 -31.59
CA LEU A 115 -7.21 -14.05 -31.31
C LEU A 115 -6.84 -12.64 -30.80
N GLN A 116 -6.26 -11.81 -31.66
CA GLN A 116 -5.62 -10.54 -31.26
C GLN A 116 -6.55 -9.55 -30.55
N GLU A 117 -7.84 -9.49 -30.93
CA GLU A 117 -8.84 -8.66 -30.24
C GLU A 117 -8.97 -9.06 -28.76
N LEU A 118 -9.06 -10.36 -28.49
CA LEU A 118 -9.15 -10.90 -27.14
C LEU A 118 -7.84 -10.71 -26.37
N VAL A 119 -6.70 -10.95 -27.02
CA VAL A 119 -5.37 -10.76 -26.42
C VAL A 119 -5.19 -9.32 -25.92
N ASN A 120 -5.55 -8.32 -26.72
CA ASN A 120 -5.45 -6.92 -26.31
C ASN A 120 -6.41 -6.58 -25.16
N HIS A 121 -7.66 -7.06 -25.23
CA HIS A 121 -8.63 -6.83 -24.17
C HIS A 121 -8.18 -7.42 -22.82
N LEU A 122 -7.66 -8.66 -22.84
CA LEU A 122 -7.18 -9.34 -21.63
C LEU A 122 -5.97 -8.65 -21.01
N GLN A 123 -5.00 -8.19 -21.81
CA GLN A 123 -3.85 -7.45 -21.29
C GLN A 123 -4.27 -6.17 -20.56
N LEU A 124 -5.14 -5.38 -21.17
CA LEU A 124 -5.66 -4.15 -20.57
C LEU A 124 -6.46 -4.44 -19.29
N TYR A 125 -7.32 -5.46 -19.33
CA TYR A 125 -8.10 -5.87 -18.16
C TYR A 125 -7.21 -6.24 -16.97
N ILE A 126 -6.14 -7.02 -17.21
CA ILE A 126 -5.17 -7.41 -16.18
C ILE A 126 -4.49 -6.16 -15.58
N ILE A 127 -4.05 -5.22 -16.44
CA ILE A 127 -3.38 -3.99 -16.01
C ILE A 127 -4.31 -3.09 -15.18
N GLU A 128 -5.56 -2.91 -15.61
CA GLU A 128 -6.51 -1.98 -14.99
C GLU A 128 -7.11 -2.53 -13.69
N ASN A 129 -7.42 -3.82 -13.64
CA ASN A 129 -8.18 -4.41 -12.52
C ASN A 129 -7.32 -5.19 -11.53
N HIS A 130 -6.11 -5.60 -11.91
CA HIS A 130 -5.26 -6.49 -11.09
C HIS A 130 -3.87 -5.91 -10.78
N GLN A 131 -3.71 -4.59 -10.80
CA GLN A 131 -2.42 -3.92 -10.57
C GLN A 131 -1.71 -4.39 -9.28
N LYS A 132 -2.41 -4.47 -8.14
CA LYS A 132 -1.81 -4.92 -6.87
C LYS A 132 -1.27 -6.35 -6.96
N TRP A 133 -2.02 -7.24 -7.61
CA TRP A 133 -1.61 -8.63 -7.80
C TRP A 133 -0.41 -8.71 -8.74
N MET A 134 -0.38 -7.92 -9.82
CA MET A 134 0.77 -7.85 -10.73
C MET A 134 2.04 -7.37 -10.01
N GLU A 135 1.92 -6.41 -9.09
CA GLU A 135 3.06 -5.94 -8.28
C GLU A 135 3.59 -7.05 -7.36
N GLN A 136 2.71 -7.87 -6.77
CA GLN A 136 3.09 -8.99 -5.89
C GLN A 136 3.66 -10.19 -6.68
N SER A 137 3.10 -10.47 -7.85
CA SER A 137 3.41 -11.60 -8.75
C SER A 137 4.20 -11.15 -9.97
N PHE A 138 5.01 -10.08 -9.83
CA PHE A 138 5.69 -9.41 -10.93
C PHE A 138 6.48 -10.36 -11.82
N ASN A 139 7.24 -11.30 -11.24
CA ASN A 139 8.08 -12.20 -12.03
C ASN A 139 7.26 -13.07 -12.99
N LEU A 140 6.11 -13.60 -12.55
CA LEU A 140 5.24 -14.43 -13.37
C LEU A 140 4.72 -13.64 -14.59
N VAL A 141 4.21 -12.43 -14.35
CA VAL A 141 3.70 -11.54 -15.41
C VAL A 141 4.82 -11.15 -16.36
N TYR A 142 5.99 -10.79 -15.83
CA TYR A 142 7.12 -10.36 -16.63
C TYR A 142 7.63 -11.50 -17.53
N GLN A 143 7.82 -12.71 -17.01
CA GLN A 143 8.20 -13.87 -17.83
C GLN A 143 7.14 -14.17 -18.89
N THR A 144 5.86 -14.21 -18.51
CA THR A 144 4.75 -14.43 -19.46
C THR A 144 4.78 -13.41 -20.60
N SER A 145 5.05 -12.14 -20.28
CA SER A 145 5.15 -11.05 -21.25
C SER A 145 6.36 -11.20 -22.19
N LEU A 146 7.48 -11.73 -21.72
CA LEU A 146 8.70 -11.92 -22.51
C LEU A 146 8.65 -13.17 -23.40
N GLU A 147 7.97 -14.23 -22.97
CA GLU A 147 7.79 -15.45 -23.74
C GLU A 147 6.92 -15.25 -24.99
N ASN A 148 6.13 -14.17 -25.02
CA ASN A 148 5.15 -13.90 -26.07
C ASN A 148 5.31 -12.47 -26.61
N ASP A 149 5.89 -12.33 -27.80
CA ASP A 149 6.11 -11.03 -28.47
C ASP A 149 4.83 -10.21 -28.71
N SER A 150 3.66 -10.85 -28.65
CA SER A 150 2.36 -10.18 -28.84
C SER A 150 1.83 -9.48 -27.58
N PHE A 151 2.49 -9.64 -26.42
CA PHE A 151 2.03 -9.06 -25.15
C PHE A 151 2.61 -7.65 -24.89
N PHE A 152 2.48 -6.76 -25.87
CA PHE A 152 3.09 -5.42 -25.86
C PHE A 152 2.63 -4.55 -24.67
N GLU A 153 1.35 -4.59 -24.29
CA GLU A 153 0.84 -3.75 -23.21
C GLU A 153 1.40 -4.22 -21.85
N LEU A 154 1.47 -5.53 -21.63
CA LEU A 154 2.11 -6.10 -20.43
C LEU A 154 3.61 -5.81 -20.39
N GLN A 155 4.32 -6.00 -21.51
CA GLN A 155 5.75 -5.68 -21.60
C GLN A 155 6.03 -4.21 -21.28
N LYS A 156 5.23 -3.29 -21.84
CA LYS A 156 5.32 -1.85 -21.59
C LYS A 156 5.07 -1.53 -20.12
N HIS A 157 4.02 -2.11 -19.53
CA HIS A 157 3.71 -1.92 -18.11
C HIS A 157 4.83 -2.43 -17.20
N CYS A 158 5.34 -3.64 -17.44
CA CYS A 158 6.45 -4.19 -16.67
C CYS A 158 7.73 -3.36 -16.81
N THR A 159 8.04 -2.88 -18.02
CA THR A 159 9.21 -2.03 -18.27
C THR A 159 9.09 -0.68 -17.54
N ASP A 160 7.89 -0.10 -17.50
CA ASP A 160 7.63 1.13 -16.74
C ASP A 160 7.81 0.91 -15.24
N LEU A 161 7.32 -0.22 -14.71
CA LEU A 161 7.49 -0.59 -13.30
C LEU A 161 8.97 -0.77 -12.93
N ILE A 162 9.74 -1.47 -13.77
CA ILE A 162 11.20 -1.65 -13.58
C ILE A 162 11.91 -0.30 -13.58
N SER A 163 11.53 0.61 -14.49
CA SER A 163 12.23 1.88 -14.68
C SER A 163 11.89 2.93 -13.62
N ARG A 164 10.63 2.97 -13.16
CA ARG A 164 10.13 4.00 -12.24
C ARG A 164 10.05 3.55 -10.79
N ARG A 165 9.80 2.27 -10.53
CA ARG A 165 9.55 1.73 -9.19
C ARG A 165 10.18 0.35 -8.96
N PRO A 166 11.49 0.16 -9.24
CA PRO A 166 12.15 -1.14 -9.08
C PRO A 166 12.10 -1.68 -7.65
N TYR A 167 12.02 -0.81 -6.63
CA TYR A 167 11.88 -1.21 -5.22
C TYR A 167 10.60 -2.03 -4.95
N LYS A 168 9.50 -1.81 -5.70
CA LYS A 168 8.28 -2.60 -5.55
C LYS A 168 8.51 -4.07 -5.90
N ILE A 169 9.38 -4.33 -6.87
CA ILE A 169 9.75 -5.69 -7.29
C ILE A 169 10.53 -6.39 -6.16
N LEU A 170 11.44 -5.67 -5.51
CA LEU A 170 12.21 -6.20 -4.37
C LEU A 170 11.33 -6.50 -3.14
N LYS A 171 10.31 -5.65 -2.91
CA LYS A 171 9.30 -5.85 -1.85
C LYS A 171 8.27 -6.95 -2.17
N SER A 172 8.21 -7.44 -3.41
CA SER A 172 7.18 -8.40 -3.84
C SER A 172 7.34 -9.79 -3.22
N ILE A 173 6.23 -10.53 -3.17
CA ILE A 173 6.22 -11.94 -2.71
C ILE A 173 7.02 -12.81 -3.71
N SER A 174 6.91 -12.50 -5.00
CA SER A 174 7.64 -13.20 -6.06
C SER A 174 9.13 -12.83 -6.17
N PHE A 175 9.67 -11.97 -5.30
CA PHE A 175 11.06 -11.53 -5.34
C PHE A 175 12.06 -12.69 -5.35
N SER A 176 11.82 -13.76 -4.58
CA SER A 176 12.70 -14.93 -4.54
C SER A 176 12.75 -15.72 -5.87
N SER A 177 11.77 -15.56 -6.74
CA SER A 177 11.67 -16.28 -8.01
C SER A 177 12.40 -15.60 -9.18
N ILE A 178 12.93 -14.39 -8.97
CA ILE A 178 13.61 -13.65 -10.03
C ILE A 178 14.97 -14.28 -10.36
N SER A 179 15.35 -14.24 -11.64
CA SER A 179 16.68 -14.70 -12.07
C SER A 179 17.79 -13.77 -11.57
N GLU A 180 18.98 -14.33 -11.35
CA GLU A 180 20.19 -13.57 -10.98
C GLU A 180 20.46 -12.41 -11.95
N LYS A 181 20.37 -12.68 -13.26
CA LYS A 181 20.59 -11.67 -14.32
C LYS A 181 19.62 -10.50 -14.18
N PHE A 182 18.36 -10.78 -13.88
CA PHE A 182 17.35 -9.75 -13.69
C PHE A 182 17.61 -8.95 -12.42
N LEU A 183 17.97 -9.61 -11.32
CA LEU A 183 18.35 -8.92 -10.08
C LEU A 183 19.57 -8.01 -10.26
N VAL A 184 20.60 -8.46 -10.99
CA VAL A 184 21.75 -7.62 -11.35
C VAL A 184 21.30 -6.36 -12.10
N SER A 185 20.40 -6.49 -13.08
CA SER A 185 19.91 -5.33 -13.85
C SER A 185 19.14 -4.32 -12.98
N ILE A 186 18.42 -4.81 -11.96
CA ILE A 186 17.70 -3.97 -10.99
C ILE A 186 18.70 -3.23 -10.09
N ILE A 187 19.68 -3.94 -9.53
CA ILE A 187 20.69 -3.36 -8.61
C ILE A 187 21.58 -2.33 -9.30
N GLN A 188 21.93 -2.56 -10.56
CA GLN A 188 22.70 -1.62 -11.37
C GLN A 188 21.90 -0.35 -11.73
N GLY A 189 20.57 -0.40 -11.66
CA GLY A 189 19.71 0.74 -11.95
C GLY A 189 19.88 1.86 -10.91
N ASN A 190 20.11 3.09 -11.36
CA ASN A 190 20.26 4.25 -10.47
C ASN A 190 18.94 4.71 -9.80
N ASN A 191 17.80 4.08 -10.10
CA ASN A 191 16.45 4.51 -9.69
C ASN A 191 15.85 3.64 -8.56
N LEU A 192 16.67 3.00 -7.74
CA LEU A 192 16.16 2.16 -6.63
C LEU A 192 15.48 2.95 -5.52
N HIS A 193 15.85 4.22 -5.32
CA HIS A 193 15.32 5.08 -4.25
C HIS A 193 15.31 4.38 -2.86
N MET A 194 16.32 3.55 -2.60
CA MET A 194 16.48 2.78 -1.36
C MET A 194 17.91 2.89 -0.85
N SER A 195 18.11 2.72 0.46
CA SER A 195 19.46 2.77 1.03
C SER A 195 20.27 1.53 0.63
N GLU A 196 21.59 1.68 0.53
CA GLU A 196 22.46 0.58 0.12
C GLU A 196 22.38 -0.61 1.10
N ILE A 197 22.11 -0.34 2.38
CA ILE A 197 21.88 -1.40 3.37
C ILE A 197 20.61 -2.22 3.06
N GLN A 198 19.56 -1.59 2.54
CA GLN A 198 18.36 -2.30 2.10
C GLN A 198 18.66 -3.16 0.87
N VAL A 199 19.42 -2.64 -0.10
CA VAL A 199 19.88 -3.43 -1.27
C VAL A 199 20.64 -4.67 -0.79
N TRP A 200 21.58 -4.51 0.14
CA TRP A 200 22.31 -5.63 0.75
C TRP A 200 21.38 -6.66 1.41
N LYS A 201 20.41 -6.22 2.21
CA LYS A 201 19.42 -7.09 2.85
C LYS A 201 18.61 -7.89 1.83
N TYR A 202 18.19 -7.27 0.73
CA TYR A 202 17.49 -7.98 -0.36
C TYR A 202 18.38 -8.98 -1.08
N VAL A 203 19.66 -8.66 -1.32
CA VAL A 203 20.62 -9.60 -1.90
C VAL A 203 20.82 -10.82 -1.02
N ILE A 204 20.97 -10.63 0.30
CA ILE A 204 21.04 -11.74 1.26
C ILE A 204 19.74 -12.56 1.24
N LYS A 205 18.58 -11.90 1.34
CA LYS A 205 17.26 -12.55 1.30
C LYS A 205 17.08 -13.39 0.04
N TRP A 206 17.47 -12.87 -1.12
CA TRP A 206 17.43 -13.60 -2.39
C TRP A 206 18.38 -14.80 -2.38
N GLY A 207 19.62 -14.62 -1.91
CA GLY A 207 20.61 -15.70 -1.80
C GLY A 207 20.17 -16.84 -0.89
N LEU A 208 19.54 -16.53 0.25
CA LEU A 208 18.96 -17.54 1.14
C LEU A 208 17.77 -18.24 0.50
N ALA A 209 16.92 -17.51 -0.22
CA ALA A 209 15.78 -18.12 -0.93
C ALA A 209 16.22 -19.08 -2.05
N GLN A 210 17.36 -18.86 -2.69
CA GLN A 210 17.95 -19.81 -3.64
C GLN A 210 18.55 -21.06 -2.95
N ASN A 211 18.76 -21.02 -1.63
CA ASN A 211 19.39 -22.09 -0.87
C ASN A 211 18.55 -22.41 0.39
N PRO A 212 17.37 -23.05 0.26
CA PRO A 212 16.40 -23.22 1.36
C PRO A 212 16.90 -24.03 2.57
N GLU A 213 17.99 -24.78 2.39
CA GLU A 213 18.64 -25.55 3.46
C GLU A 213 19.44 -24.65 4.42
N LEU A 214 19.75 -23.42 4.03
CA LEU A 214 20.47 -22.47 4.87
C LEU A 214 19.56 -21.83 5.91
N SER A 215 20.09 -21.68 7.12
CA SER A 215 19.44 -20.90 8.18
C SER A 215 19.35 -19.41 7.81
N SER A 216 18.38 -18.71 8.40
CA SER A 216 18.32 -17.24 8.32
C SER A 216 19.34 -16.56 9.27
N ASP A 217 19.86 -17.29 10.26
CA ASP A 217 20.85 -16.76 11.21
C ASP A 217 22.29 -17.11 10.79
N PRO A 218 23.11 -16.14 10.35
CA PRO A 218 24.51 -16.37 9.96
C PRO A 218 25.38 -16.89 11.10
N GLY A 219 24.98 -16.73 12.36
CA GLY A 219 25.67 -17.30 13.52
C GLY A 219 25.68 -18.83 13.53
N THR A 220 24.72 -19.46 12.87
CA THR A 220 24.58 -20.92 12.78
C THR A 220 25.35 -21.56 11.61
N PHE A 221 25.96 -20.75 10.74
CA PHE A 221 26.53 -21.21 9.48
C PHE A 221 27.84 -21.98 9.67
N SER A 222 27.90 -23.17 9.08
CA SER A 222 29.13 -23.92 8.84
C SER A 222 30.00 -23.24 7.77
N LYS A 223 31.23 -23.73 7.57
CA LYS A 223 32.11 -23.20 6.53
C LYS A 223 31.55 -23.48 5.13
N GLU A 224 30.92 -24.63 4.97
CA GLU A 224 30.26 -25.09 3.76
C GLU A 224 29.05 -24.21 3.43
N ASP A 225 28.23 -23.85 4.42
CA ASP A 225 27.08 -22.94 4.27
C ASP A 225 27.50 -21.57 3.72
N PHE A 226 28.58 -21.01 4.27
CA PHE A 226 29.15 -19.78 3.75
C PHE A 226 29.66 -19.92 2.31
N ASN A 227 30.18 -21.08 1.91
CA ASN A 227 30.64 -21.29 0.53
C ASN A 227 29.45 -21.39 -0.44
N VAL A 228 28.36 -22.05 -0.05
CA VAL A 228 27.13 -22.13 -0.86
C VAL A 228 26.56 -20.74 -1.12
N LEU A 229 26.38 -19.95 -0.06
CA LEU A 229 25.87 -18.58 -0.18
C LEU A 229 26.83 -17.68 -0.98
N LYS A 230 28.14 -17.83 -0.76
CA LYS A 230 29.16 -17.09 -1.51
C LYS A 230 29.09 -17.36 -3.01
N ASN A 231 28.98 -18.62 -3.42
CA ASN A 231 28.89 -18.98 -4.84
C ASN A 231 27.61 -18.41 -5.47
N THR A 232 26.50 -18.38 -4.72
CA THR A 232 25.22 -17.82 -5.16
C THR A 232 25.30 -16.30 -5.36
N LEU A 233 26.00 -15.59 -4.48
CA LEU A 233 26.02 -14.12 -4.46
C LEU A 233 27.22 -13.48 -5.18
N GLN A 234 28.14 -14.29 -5.72
CA GLN A 234 29.44 -13.80 -6.21
C GLN A 234 29.33 -12.74 -7.30
N HIS A 235 28.31 -12.79 -8.17
CA HIS A 235 28.13 -11.78 -9.23
C HIS A 235 27.28 -10.58 -8.77
N LEU A 236 26.58 -10.68 -7.63
CA LEU A 236 25.78 -9.59 -7.07
C LEU A 236 26.62 -8.67 -6.19
N ILE A 237 27.54 -9.24 -5.39
CA ILE A 237 28.40 -8.51 -4.45
C ILE A 237 29.13 -7.32 -5.09
N PRO A 238 29.70 -7.40 -6.31
CA PRO A 238 30.41 -6.27 -6.94
C PRO A 238 29.55 -5.04 -7.21
N PHE A 239 28.22 -5.19 -7.26
CA PHE A 239 27.29 -4.08 -7.53
C PHE A 239 26.83 -3.38 -6.25
N ILE A 240 27.18 -3.91 -5.08
CA ILE A 240 26.83 -3.31 -3.79
C ILE A 240 27.85 -2.24 -3.42
N LYS A 241 27.36 -1.02 -3.21
CA LYS A 241 28.15 0.15 -2.83
C LYS A 241 28.41 0.15 -1.33
N PHE A 242 29.10 -0.87 -0.82
CA PHE A 242 29.44 -0.98 0.62
C PHE A 242 30.08 0.28 1.22
N ASN A 243 30.69 1.13 0.37
CA ASN A 243 31.22 2.42 0.78
C ASN A 243 30.17 3.43 1.26
N ASP A 244 28.91 3.28 0.89
CA ASP A 244 27.83 4.19 1.26
C ASP A 244 27.15 3.79 2.58
N LEU A 245 27.59 2.66 3.19
CA LEU A 245 27.12 2.20 4.49
C LEU A 245 27.75 3.00 5.64
N THR A 246 27.05 3.05 6.77
CA THR A 246 27.59 3.51 8.05
C THR A 246 28.40 2.40 8.75
N SER A 247 29.27 2.77 9.70
CA SER A 247 30.01 1.78 10.51
C SER A 247 29.08 0.85 11.29
N LYS A 248 27.93 1.37 11.76
CA LYS A 248 26.91 0.57 12.47
C LYS A 248 26.29 -0.47 11.54
N GLU A 249 25.78 -0.05 10.38
CA GLU A 249 25.20 -0.94 9.37
C GLU A 249 26.22 -1.98 8.90
N PHE A 250 27.47 -1.59 8.65
CA PHE A 250 28.53 -2.53 8.32
C PHE A 250 28.75 -3.57 9.44
N SER A 251 28.82 -3.13 10.70
CA SER A 251 29.07 -4.01 11.84
C SER A 251 27.93 -4.99 12.14
N GLU A 252 26.69 -4.54 12.01
CA GLU A 252 25.50 -5.32 12.38
C GLU A 252 25.02 -6.21 11.23
N GLU A 253 25.10 -5.75 9.98
CA GLU A 253 24.42 -6.40 8.84
C GLU A 253 25.38 -7.01 7.82
N VAL A 254 26.60 -6.49 7.68
CA VAL A 254 27.59 -6.98 6.69
C VAL A 254 28.60 -7.91 7.35
N LEU A 255 29.11 -7.55 8.53
CA LEU A 255 30.14 -8.29 9.24
C LEU A 255 29.75 -9.75 9.59
N PRO A 256 28.49 -10.08 9.94
CA PRO A 256 28.08 -11.48 10.14
C PRO A 256 28.34 -12.36 8.91
N TYR A 257 28.23 -11.77 7.71
CA TYR A 257 28.44 -12.44 6.44
C TYR A 257 29.86 -12.32 5.89
N LYS A 258 30.84 -11.81 6.65
CA LYS A 258 32.22 -11.53 6.18
C LYS A 258 32.90 -12.63 5.35
N LYS A 259 32.56 -13.90 5.58
CA LYS A 259 33.13 -15.06 4.87
C LYS A 259 32.69 -15.16 3.40
N ILE A 260 31.58 -14.52 3.02
CA ILE A 260 31.11 -14.50 1.62
C ILE A 260 31.80 -13.42 0.79
N LEU A 261 32.32 -12.38 1.43
CA LEU A 261 32.99 -11.28 0.74
C LEU A 261 34.36 -11.71 0.17
N PRO A 262 34.75 -11.20 -1.02
CA PRO A 262 36.11 -11.32 -1.51
C PRO A 262 37.13 -10.80 -0.47
N LYS A 263 38.24 -11.52 -0.30
CA LYS A 263 39.23 -11.21 0.76
C LYS A 263 39.76 -9.77 0.69
N GLU A 264 40.05 -9.27 -0.51
CA GLU A 264 40.56 -7.91 -0.70
C GLU A 264 39.49 -6.87 -0.40
N LEU A 265 38.25 -7.07 -0.90
CA LEU A 265 37.11 -6.21 -0.56
C LEU A 265 36.90 -6.15 0.95
N TYR A 266 36.89 -7.29 1.64
CA TYR A 266 36.71 -7.33 3.08
C TYR A 266 37.79 -6.56 3.85
N LYS A 267 39.08 -6.69 3.46
CA LYS A 267 40.18 -5.94 4.08
C LYS A 267 40.01 -4.43 3.89
N ASP A 268 39.58 -4.00 2.70
CA ASP A 268 39.41 -2.57 2.41
C ASP A 268 38.22 -1.99 3.17
N LEU A 269 37.11 -2.74 3.27
CA LEU A 269 35.97 -2.35 4.10
C LEU A 269 36.35 -2.31 5.59
N LEU A 270 37.11 -3.28 6.10
CA LEU A 270 37.61 -3.24 7.48
C LEU A 270 38.47 -2.01 7.73
N LYS A 271 39.43 -1.69 6.84
CA LYS A 271 40.25 -0.48 6.98
C LYS A 271 39.38 0.77 7.03
N LYS A 272 38.37 0.87 6.17
CA LYS A 272 37.48 2.04 6.14
C LYS A 272 36.67 2.18 7.42
N PHE A 273 36.00 1.11 7.84
CA PHE A 273 35.02 1.17 8.92
C PHE A 273 35.63 1.04 10.32
N LEU A 274 36.85 0.46 10.43
CA LEU A 274 37.55 0.30 11.72
C LEU A 274 38.68 1.33 11.95
N ASN A 275 39.24 2.01 10.93
CA ASN A 275 40.33 2.98 11.13
C ASN A 275 39.89 4.43 11.42
N LEU A 276 38.74 4.64 12.07
CA LEU A 276 38.42 5.92 12.71
C LEU A 276 38.95 5.83 14.17
N ASN A 277 40.16 6.18 14.62
CA ASN A 277 41.30 7.02 14.17
C ASN A 277 42.49 6.73 15.15
N PRO A 278 43.80 6.85 14.80
CA PRO A 278 44.71 7.51 15.77
C PRO A 278 45.25 8.88 15.36
N ASP A 279 45.59 9.15 14.08
CA ASP A 279 46.45 10.33 13.76
C ASP A 279 46.08 11.14 12.50
N GLY A 280 44.86 11.02 11.97
CA GLY A 280 44.43 11.78 10.79
C GLY A 280 43.65 13.06 11.13
N ARG A 281 44.24 14.24 10.85
CA ARG A 281 43.52 15.52 10.84
C ARG A 281 42.23 15.40 10.00
N PRO A 282 41.08 15.89 10.49
CA PRO A 282 39.79 15.67 9.84
C PRO A 282 39.76 16.38 8.49
N ASN A 283 39.46 15.63 7.44
CA ASN A 283 39.14 16.21 6.14
C ASN A 283 37.73 16.82 6.26
N ASP A 284 37.66 18.15 6.24
CA ASP A 284 36.48 19.01 6.55
C ASP A 284 35.30 18.91 5.55
N LYS A 285 35.10 17.77 4.87
CA LYS A 285 34.00 17.63 3.88
C LYS A 285 33.00 16.50 4.11
N LEU A 286 33.23 15.58 5.04
CA LEU A 286 32.30 14.47 5.30
C LEU A 286 32.22 14.14 6.81
N LYS A 287 31.72 15.08 7.62
CA LYS A 287 31.04 14.69 8.87
C LYS A 287 29.68 14.11 8.46
N ILE A 288 29.61 12.79 8.29
CA ILE A 288 28.35 12.06 8.21
C ILE A 288 27.58 12.39 9.49
N GLN A 289 26.51 13.18 9.36
CA GLN A 289 25.73 13.63 10.51
C GLN A 289 24.83 12.47 10.97
N ASN A 290 25.31 11.67 11.92
CA ASN A 290 24.41 10.82 12.70
C ASN A 290 23.40 11.72 13.43
N ILE A 291 22.11 11.56 13.14
CA ILE A 291 21.03 12.17 13.92
C ILE A 291 20.79 11.35 15.19
N ASP A 292 20.66 12.02 16.34
CA ASP A 292 20.21 11.39 17.59
C ASP A 292 18.68 11.24 17.57
N SER A 293 18.18 10.27 16.83
CA SER A 293 16.76 9.93 16.75
C SER A 293 16.54 8.43 16.87
N LYS A 294 15.47 8.03 17.56
CA LYS A 294 14.94 6.65 17.56
C LYS A 294 13.84 6.43 16.52
N ILE A 295 13.26 7.50 15.99
CA ILE A 295 12.08 7.44 15.11
C ILE A 295 12.48 7.64 13.64
N ILE A 296 13.38 8.57 13.34
CA ILE A 296 13.72 8.97 11.97
C ILE A 296 15.19 8.75 11.62
N THR A 297 15.46 8.56 10.34
CA THR A 297 16.81 8.39 9.77
C THR A 297 17.34 9.68 9.14
N PHE A 298 18.62 9.72 8.75
CA PHE A 298 19.20 10.87 8.03
C PHE A 298 18.42 11.22 6.75
N GLN A 299 17.89 10.22 6.03
CA GLN A 299 17.11 10.46 4.81
C GLN A 299 15.83 11.26 5.09
N HIS A 300 15.15 10.99 6.21
CA HIS A 300 14.02 11.81 6.65
C HIS A 300 14.45 13.26 6.87
N THR A 301 15.61 13.48 7.49
CA THR A 301 16.13 14.83 7.74
C THR A 301 16.47 15.57 6.46
N GLU A 302 16.99 14.89 5.43
CA GLU A 302 17.23 15.48 4.12
C GLU A 302 15.92 15.89 3.44
N LEU A 303 14.92 15.02 3.48
CA LEU A 303 13.61 15.30 2.91
C LEU A 303 12.91 16.46 3.64
N ILE A 304 12.90 16.44 4.97
CA ILE A 304 12.36 17.53 5.79
C ILE A 304 13.12 18.84 5.52
N SER A 305 14.44 18.79 5.35
CA SER A 305 15.25 19.97 4.99
C SER A 305 14.81 20.58 3.66
N LYS A 306 14.53 19.75 2.64
CA LYS A 306 13.97 20.23 1.37
C LYS A 306 12.60 20.90 1.56
N TRP A 307 11.75 20.35 2.44
CA TRP A 307 10.44 20.95 2.73
C TRP A 307 10.55 22.32 3.43
N ILE A 308 11.53 22.48 4.32
CA ILE A 308 11.85 23.75 4.99
C ILE A 308 12.32 24.80 3.96
N ASP A 309 13.22 24.42 3.04
CA ASP A 309 13.71 25.32 1.99
C ASP A 309 12.71 25.54 0.83
N LYS A 310 11.59 24.81 0.81
CA LYS A 310 10.59 24.79 -0.28
C LYS A 310 11.20 24.40 -1.64
N LEU A 311 12.17 23.50 -1.63
CA LEU A 311 12.79 22.93 -2.83
C LEU A 311 11.98 21.76 -3.37
N ASP A 312 12.00 21.56 -4.69
CA ASP A 312 11.43 20.35 -5.31
C ASP A 312 12.29 19.12 -4.98
N ILE A 313 11.69 17.93 -5.00
CA ILE A 313 12.38 16.66 -4.65
C ILE A 313 13.63 16.43 -5.52
N ALA A 314 13.61 16.91 -6.77
CA ALA A 314 14.71 16.80 -7.75
C ALA A 314 15.85 17.82 -7.54
N ASP A 315 15.65 18.87 -6.75
CA ASP A 315 16.66 19.89 -6.53
C ASP A 315 17.73 19.43 -5.53
N LYS A 316 19.00 19.75 -5.84
CA LYS A 316 20.13 19.53 -4.93
C LYS A 316 20.03 20.54 -3.78
N SER A 317 19.79 20.06 -2.56
CA SER A 317 19.81 20.90 -1.36
C SER A 317 21.18 21.56 -1.19
N THR A 318 21.17 22.88 -0.99
CA THR A 318 22.36 23.68 -0.66
C THR A 318 22.47 24.00 0.83
N SER A 319 21.45 23.67 1.64
CA SER A 319 21.42 23.93 3.09
C SER A 319 21.81 22.69 3.88
N SER A 320 22.85 22.77 4.71
CA SER A 320 23.06 21.78 5.78
C SER A 320 22.37 22.26 7.05
N TYR A 321 21.18 21.72 7.33
CA TYR A 321 20.55 21.89 8.64
C TYR A 321 21.14 20.89 9.64
N GLU A 322 21.30 21.33 10.88
CA GLU A 322 21.58 20.48 12.03
C GLU A 322 20.29 20.28 12.83
N PHE A 323 19.94 19.02 13.06
CA PHE A 323 18.79 18.62 13.86
C PHE A 323 19.27 18.28 15.28
N LYS A 324 19.19 19.25 16.19
CA LYS A 324 19.59 19.07 17.57
C LYS A 324 18.41 18.58 18.40
N LEU A 325 18.43 17.33 18.87
CA LEU A 325 17.40 16.79 19.75
C LEU A 325 17.31 17.63 21.03
N ILE A 326 16.12 18.11 21.37
CA ILE A 326 15.87 18.91 22.57
C ILE A 326 14.91 18.22 23.54
N LEU A 327 14.00 17.38 23.03
CA LEU A 327 13.05 16.63 23.85
C LEU A 327 12.87 15.23 23.26
N ARG A 328 12.83 14.20 24.11
CA ARG A 328 12.40 12.83 23.76
C ARG A 328 11.44 12.31 24.83
N GLY A 329 10.26 11.84 24.44
CA GLY A 329 9.20 11.38 25.34
C GLY A 329 9.66 10.32 26.33
N SER A 330 10.34 9.27 25.87
CA SER A 330 10.88 8.22 26.74
C SER A 330 11.99 8.67 27.71
N ARG A 331 12.64 9.83 27.44
CA ARG A 331 13.73 10.38 28.26
C ARG A 331 13.23 11.43 29.25
N ASP A 332 12.43 12.36 28.74
CA ASP A 332 12.05 13.59 29.45
C ASP A 332 10.62 13.53 29.99
N GLY A 333 9.73 12.78 29.32
CA GLY A 333 8.31 12.63 29.63
C GLY A 333 7.38 13.22 28.56
N PHE A 334 6.09 12.89 28.65
CA PHE A 334 5.07 13.23 27.65
C PHE A 334 4.16 14.41 28.04
N GLU A 335 4.23 14.87 29.29
CA GLU A 335 3.33 15.91 29.80
C GLU A 335 3.60 17.29 29.20
N SER A 336 2.56 18.11 29.11
CA SER A 336 2.63 19.44 28.47
C SER A 336 3.52 20.42 29.24
N ASP A 337 3.61 20.28 30.56
CA ASP A 337 4.49 21.09 31.41
C ASP A 337 5.98 20.90 31.05
N ILE A 338 6.39 19.66 30.80
CA ILE A 338 7.75 19.32 30.33
C ILE A 338 8.02 19.92 28.95
N PHE A 339 7.05 19.82 28.03
CA PHE A 339 7.16 20.46 26.72
C PHE A 339 7.38 21.97 26.85
N HIS A 340 6.58 22.66 27.67
CA HIS A 340 6.71 24.09 27.86
C HIS A 340 7.99 24.49 28.60
N GLU A 341 8.48 23.69 29.56
CA GLU A 341 9.77 23.91 30.22
C GLU A 341 10.94 23.89 29.21
N ILE A 342 10.91 22.94 28.27
CA ILE A 342 12.01 22.73 27.32
C ILE A 342 11.89 23.60 26.08
N CYS A 343 10.68 23.74 25.51
CA CYS A 343 10.46 24.24 24.15
C CYS A 343 9.93 25.68 24.09
N ASP A 344 9.40 26.26 25.16
CA ASP A 344 8.95 27.66 25.11
C ASP A 344 10.08 28.60 24.72
N ASN A 345 9.73 29.62 23.94
CA ASN A 345 10.65 30.60 23.35
C ASN A 345 11.63 30.04 22.30
N ARG A 346 11.56 28.75 21.97
CA ARG A 346 12.31 28.15 20.85
C ARG A 346 11.49 28.19 19.58
N SER A 347 12.13 28.60 18.48
CA SER A 347 11.57 28.63 17.12
C SER A 347 12.28 27.61 16.24
N CYS A 348 11.85 27.39 15.00
CA CYS A 348 12.49 26.45 14.07
C CYS A 348 12.61 25.04 14.67
N THR A 349 11.52 24.52 15.22
CA THR A 349 11.47 23.19 15.82
C THR A 349 10.72 22.22 14.91
N ILE A 350 11.16 20.98 14.85
CA ILE A 350 10.46 19.88 14.18
C ILE A 350 9.99 18.89 15.25
N THR A 351 8.71 18.55 15.22
CA THR A 351 8.10 17.52 16.06
C THR A 351 7.97 16.25 15.24
N ILE A 352 8.43 15.13 15.79
CA ILE A 352 8.38 13.78 15.20
C ILE A 352 7.64 12.88 16.19
N ILE A 353 6.65 12.14 15.72
CA ILE A 353 5.75 11.33 16.53
C ILE A 353 5.66 9.94 15.92
N LYS A 354 5.92 8.91 16.72
CA LYS A 354 5.66 7.52 16.35
C LYS A 354 4.31 7.10 16.94
N VAL A 355 3.40 6.68 16.08
CA VAL A 355 2.05 6.25 16.49
C VAL A 355 2.13 4.86 17.11
N GLU A 356 1.44 4.65 18.22
CA GLU A 356 1.38 3.35 18.89
C GLU A 356 0.52 2.35 18.10
N GLY A 357 0.97 1.09 18.01
CA GLY A 357 0.27 0.00 17.33
C GLY A 357 0.53 -0.09 15.82
N ASN A 358 1.26 0.86 15.22
CA ASN A 358 1.66 0.79 13.81
C ASN A 358 3.03 1.45 13.57
N ASN A 359 3.58 1.34 12.36
CA ASN A 359 4.88 1.96 12.04
C ASN A 359 4.74 3.39 11.49
N GLN A 360 3.58 4.04 11.65
CA GLN A 360 3.33 5.36 11.07
C GLN A 360 4.09 6.45 11.84
N ILE A 361 4.65 7.41 11.09
CA ILE A 361 5.27 8.61 11.66
C ILE A 361 4.45 9.84 11.29
N LEU A 362 4.14 10.66 12.28
CA LEU A 362 3.52 11.97 12.11
C LEU A 362 4.49 13.07 12.52
N GLY A 363 4.31 14.28 12.01
CA GLY A 363 5.12 15.39 12.47
C GLY A 363 4.69 16.75 11.96
N GLY A 364 5.37 17.77 12.48
CA GLY A 364 5.12 19.16 12.12
C GLY A 364 6.32 20.06 12.39
N TYR A 365 6.50 21.06 11.54
CA TYR A 365 7.57 22.05 11.65
C TYR A 365 7.01 23.41 12.06
N SER A 366 7.47 23.93 13.20
CA SER A 366 7.13 25.27 13.66
C SER A 366 8.30 26.23 13.43
N PRO A 367 8.19 27.21 12.50
CA PRO A 367 9.23 28.22 12.27
C PRO A 367 9.23 29.33 13.33
N ILE A 368 8.20 29.43 14.16
CA ILE A 368 8.01 30.50 15.16
C ILE A 368 8.15 29.98 16.58
N LYS A 369 8.30 30.89 17.54
CA LYS A 369 8.49 30.53 18.95
C LYS A 369 7.24 29.90 19.55
N TRP A 370 7.40 28.79 20.26
CA TRP A 370 6.37 28.26 21.16
C TRP A 370 6.15 29.19 22.35
N LYS A 371 4.91 29.21 22.83
CA LYS A 371 4.47 30.01 23.97
C LYS A 371 3.48 29.18 24.81
N SER A 372 3.46 29.43 26.10
CA SER A 372 2.40 28.92 27.00
C SER A 372 1.10 29.74 26.96
N GLY A 373 1.15 30.95 26.40
CA GLY A 373 0.00 31.85 26.34
C GLY A 373 -1.04 31.40 25.31
N ARG A 374 -2.30 31.27 25.73
CA ARG A 374 -3.35 30.76 24.85
C ARG A 374 -3.59 31.65 23.63
N GLY A 375 -3.33 31.12 22.44
CA GLY A 375 -3.62 31.80 21.19
C GLY A 375 -2.88 31.21 19.99
N TYR A 376 -3.21 31.71 18.80
CA TYR A 376 -2.55 31.28 17.58
C TYR A 376 -1.31 32.13 17.27
N GLY A 377 -0.26 31.46 16.80
CA GLY A 377 0.90 32.05 16.16
C GLY A 377 0.74 32.02 14.65
N ALA A 378 0.84 33.18 14.01
CA ALA A 378 0.67 33.30 12.57
C ALA A 378 1.97 32.96 11.81
N THR A 379 1.88 32.08 10.81
CA THR A 379 2.98 31.79 9.88
C THR A 379 2.50 31.07 8.63
N LYS A 380 3.19 31.28 7.51
CA LYS A 380 2.98 30.57 6.24
C LYS A 380 4.01 29.47 5.98
N ASP A 381 5.05 29.41 6.80
CA ASP A 381 6.22 28.54 6.58
C ASP A 381 6.16 27.26 7.42
N SER A 382 5.10 27.08 8.21
CA SER A 382 4.80 25.83 8.91
C SER A 382 4.28 24.77 7.93
N PHE A 383 4.49 23.51 8.28
CA PHE A 383 3.92 22.35 7.58
C PHE A 383 3.76 21.20 8.56
N ILE A 384 2.82 20.30 8.27
CA ILE A 384 2.66 19.01 8.93
C ILE A 384 2.82 17.90 7.89
N PHE A 385 3.13 16.69 8.36
CA PHE A 385 3.34 15.56 7.47
C PHE A 385 3.02 14.23 8.14
N SER A 386 2.87 13.20 7.30
CA SER A 386 2.85 11.81 7.73
C SER A 386 3.66 10.93 6.77
N PHE A 387 4.23 9.87 7.32
CA PHE A 387 4.79 8.73 6.58
C PHE A 387 3.91 7.53 6.92
N GLU A 388 3.35 6.86 5.91
CA GLU A 388 2.48 5.69 6.12
C GLU A 388 3.24 4.55 6.82
N ASP A 389 4.51 4.39 6.45
CA ASP A 389 5.47 3.47 7.06
C ASP A 389 6.75 4.26 7.37
N GLY A 390 7.17 4.27 8.62
CA GLY A 390 8.32 5.02 9.11
C GLY A 390 9.66 4.59 8.51
N ASP A 391 9.71 3.42 7.88
CA ASP A 391 10.88 2.95 7.14
C ASP A 391 10.87 3.36 5.64
N ASP A 392 9.77 3.94 5.14
CA ASP A 392 9.59 4.33 3.73
C ASP A 392 9.26 5.82 3.55
N ILE A 393 10.28 6.62 3.24
CA ILE A 393 10.12 8.05 2.99
C ILE A 393 9.33 8.39 1.70
N ASN A 394 9.04 7.43 0.82
CA ASN A 394 8.42 7.71 -0.48
C ASN A 394 6.88 7.81 -0.38
N VAL A 395 6.28 7.14 0.62
CA VAL A 395 4.85 7.18 0.85
C VAL A 395 4.56 8.14 1.99
N HIS A 396 4.49 9.42 1.63
CA HIS A 396 4.32 10.51 2.58
C HIS A 396 3.27 11.51 2.12
N ILE A 397 2.66 12.18 3.10
CA ILE A 397 1.81 13.34 2.89
C ILE A 397 2.56 14.54 3.46
N LEU A 398 2.84 15.54 2.61
CA LEU A 398 3.20 16.89 3.06
C LEU A 398 1.96 17.77 2.97
N SER A 399 1.66 18.46 4.07
CA SER A 399 0.53 19.37 4.21
C SER A 399 1.01 20.74 4.68
N ARG A 400 0.91 21.76 3.84
CA ARG A 400 1.26 23.16 4.15
C ARG A 400 0.07 23.95 4.69
N VAL A 401 0.37 25.06 5.38
CA VAL A 401 -0.63 25.96 5.96
C VAL A 401 -1.51 26.60 4.87
N MET A 402 -2.83 26.57 5.09
CA MET A 402 -3.82 27.32 4.30
C MET A 402 -4.30 28.57 5.03
N ASN A 403 -4.49 28.48 6.35
CA ASN A 403 -4.88 29.62 7.19
C ASN A 403 -3.70 30.06 8.06
N GLU A 404 -2.94 31.05 7.58
CA GLU A 404 -1.72 31.54 8.23
C GLU A 404 -1.94 31.98 9.68
N ASN A 405 -3.09 32.58 9.99
CA ASN A 405 -3.42 33.09 11.32
C ASN A 405 -3.74 31.98 12.33
N CYS A 406 -3.91 30.73 11.88
CA CYS A 406 -4.21 29.57 12.72
C CYS A 406 -3.13 28.48 12.62
N ALA A 407 -1.91 28.82 12.16
CA ALA A 407 -0.89 27.83 11.85
C ALA A 407 -0.35 27.06 13.06
N ILE A 408 -0.07 27.76 14.18
CA ILE A 408 0.47 27.16 15.41
C ILE A 408 -0.45 27.53 16.57
N PHE A 409 -0.98 26.55 17.28
CA PHE A 409 -1.76 26.82 18.49
C PHE A 409 -0.85 26.71 19.71
N ASN A 410 -0.92 27.71 20.59
CA ASN A 410 -0.14 27.77 21.82
C ASN A 410 -1.13 27.73 22.98
N ASP A 411 -0.89 26.86 23.97
CA ASP A 411 -1.61 26.85 25.24
C ASP A 411 -0.90 25.91 26.22
N HIS A 412 -0.73 26.37 27.47
CA HIS A 412 -0.05 25.64 28.54
C HIS A 412 -0.53 24.20 28.83
N THR A 413 -1.72 23.80 28.38
CA THR A 413 -2.27 22.44 28.60
C THR A 413 -2.03 21.46 27.45
N TYR A 414 -1.39 21.91 26.37
CA TYR A 414 -1.08 21.12 25.19
C TYR A 414 0.44 21.04 24.95
N GLY A 415 0.87 19.99 24.28
CA GLY A 415 2.21 19.91 23.71
C GLY A 415 2.27 20.64 22.36
N PRO A 416 3.12 20.18 21.43
CA PRO A 416 3.14 20.68 20.06
C PRO A 416 1.76 20.64 19.41
N SER A 417 1.28 21.79 18.95
CA SER A 417 -0.06 21.93 18.35
C SER A 417 -0.01 22.76 17.07
N PHE A 418 -0.39 22.14 15.96
CA PHE A 418 -0.40 22.70 14.62
C PHE A 418 -1.85 22.80 14.14
N GLY A 419 -2.21 23.99 13.66
CA GLY A 419 -3.54 24.22 13.12
C GLY A 419 -4.60 24.39 14.21
N GLY A 420 -5.86 24.38 13.80
CA GLY A 420 -6.98 24.41 14.74
C GLY A 420 -7.28 23.03 15.34
N ALA A 421 -6.94 21.96 14.61
CA ALA A 421 -6.97 20.58 15.08
C ALA A 421 -6.08 19.65 14.22
N ASP A 422 -5.28 20.20 13.30
CA ASP A 422 -4.63 19.45 12.23
C ASP A 422 -3.58 18.47 12.74
N LEU A 423 -2.85 18.83 13.81
CA LEU A 423 -2.03 17.91 14.58
C LEU A 423 -1.83 18.47 15.99
N VAL A 424 -2.43 17.85 16.99
CA VAL A 424 -2.38 18.29 18.40
C VAL A 424 -1.85 17.16 19.25
N LEU A 425 -0.87 17.45 20.11
CA LEU A 425 -0.39 16.53 21.13
C LEU A 425 -0.80 16.98 22.53
N ARG A 426 -1.17 16.01 23.37
CA ARG A 426 -1.45 16.21 24.78
C ARG A 426 -1.11 14.95 25.57
N GLY A 427 -0.01 15.01 26.33
CA GLY A 427 0.49 13.81 27.01
C GLY A 427 0.96 12.77 25.99
N ASN A 428 0.63 11.50 26.26
CA ASN A 428 0.83 10.37 25.36
C ASN A 428 -0.31 10.16 24.35
N SER A 429 -1.16 11.18 24.16
CA SER A 429 -2.28 11.13 23.22
C SER A 429 -2.18 12.28 22.23
N GLY A 430 -2.70 12.06 21.03
CA GLY A 430 -2.76 13.08 20.01
C GLY A 430 -4.07 13.04 19.25
N HIS A 431 -4.28 14.10 18.48
CA HIS A 431 -5.47 14.31 17.67
C HIS A 431 -5.10 14.95 16.34
N CYS A 432 -5.72 14.51 15.25
CA CYS A 432 -5.45 14.98 13.90
C CYS A 432 -6.74 15.05 13.06
N ILE A 433 -7.25 16.26 12.87
CA ILE A 433 -8.38 16.56 12.00
C ILE A 433 -8.05 17.78 11.15
N LYS A 434 -8.19 17.63 9.83
CA LYS A 434 -7.92 18.69 8.86
C LYS A 434 -8.81 19.92 9.12
N ASP A 435 -8.17 21.06 9.36
CA ASP A 435 -8.81 22.38 9.58
C ASP A 435 -8.03 23.48 8.84
N SER A 436 -6.84 23.83 9.33
CA SER A 436 -6.03 24.98 8.89
C SER A 436 -4.92 24.65 7.88
N TYR A 437 -4.65 23.37 7.61
CA TYR A 437 -3.66 22.89 6.65
C TYR A 437 -4.33 22.26 5.41
N GLU A 438 -3.58 22.12 4.31
CA GLU A 438 -4.14 21.73 3.00
C GLU A 438 -4.73 20.31 2.97
N LYS A 439 -4.06 19.35 3.62
CA LYS A 439 -4.36 17.92 3.58
C LYS A 439 -4.49 17.36 5.00
N GLN A 440 -5.35 16.36 5.13
CA GLN A 440 -5.39 15.50 6.30
C GLN A 440 -4.19 14.53 6.28
N ILE A 441 -3.50 14.37 7.41
CA ILE A 441 -2.30 13.52 7.48
C ILE A 441 -2.55 12.16 8.15
N ILE A 442 -3.68 11.99 8.87
CA ILE A 442 -4.18 10.70 9.34
C ILE A 442 -5.50 10.38 8.64
N CYS A 443 -5.61 9.23 7.98
CA CYS A 443 -6.90 8.73 7.53
C CYS A 443 -7.58 7.91 8.65
N PRO A 444 -8.81 8.25 9.08
CA PRO A 444 -9.84 7.23 9.16
C PRO A 444 -10.19 6.84 7.71
N SER A 445 -10.36 5.56 7.42
CA SER A 445 -10.95 5.11 6.17
C SER A 445 -12.32 5.78 5.99
N SER A 446 -12.38 6.88 5.26
CA SER A 446 -13.57 7.13 4.45
C SER A 446 -13.58 6.01 3.42
N GLU A 447 -14.62 5.15 3.47
CA GLU A 447 -14.84 3.97 2.62
C GLU A 447 -14.42 2.57 3.13
N SER A 448 -14.72 2.23 4.38
CA SER A 448 -15.02 0.80 4.66
C SER A 448 -16.31 0.68 5.46
N VAL A 449 -17.40 0.33 4.77
CA VAL A 449 -18.68 -0.03 5.38
C VAL A 449 -18.47 -1.18 6.35
N LEU A 450 -19.22 -1.19 7.45
CA LEU A 450 -19.05 -2.14 8.54
C LEU A 450 -20.33 -2.94 8.69
N HIS A 451 -20.26 -4.27 8.60
CA HIS A 451 -21.43 -5.14 8.67
C HIS A 451 -21.72 -5.55 10.12
N TYR A 452 -22.69 -4.89 10.75
CA TYR A 452 -23.05 -5.13 12.15
C TYR A 452 -23.58 -6.55 12.38
N GLY A 453 -23.14 -7.22 13.45
CA GLY A 453 -23.61 -8.57 13.81
C GLY A 453 -23.08 -9.69 12.90
N ALA A 454 -22.25 -9.35 11.91
CA ALA A 454 -21.63 -10.30 11.00
C ALA A 454 -20.13 -10.44 11.30
N THR A 455 -19.74 -11.55 11.90
CA THR A 455 -18.34 -11.97 12.10
C THR A 455 -17.97 -12.93 11.00
N CYS A 456 -16.81 -12.73 10.38
CA CYS A 456 -16.33 -13.64 9.37
C CYS A 456 -16.09 -15.03 9.96
N ASP A 457 -16.75 -16.06 9.42
CA ASP A 457 -16.64 -17.45 9.90
C ASP A 457 -15.24 -18.06 9.76
N CYS A 458 -14.35 -17.38 9.04
CA CYS A 458 -12.98 -17.81 8.79
C CYS A 458 -11.99 -17.22 9.79
N CYS A 459 -12.03 -15.90 10.00
CA CYS A 459 -11.07 -15.21 10.87
C CYS A 459 -11.66 -14.73 12.20
N ASN A 460 -12.95 -14.95 12.43
CA ASN A 460 -13.71 -14.47 13.59
C ASN A 460 -13.69 -12.95 13.81
N TYR A 461 -13.19 -12.16 12.85
CA TYR A 461 -13.23 -10.71 12.91
C TYR A 461 -14.54 -10.16 12.33
N THR A 462 -15.02 -9.06 12.90
CA THR A 462 -16.15 -8.29 12.35
C THR A 462 -15.83 -7.86 10.92
N ILE A 463 -16.78 -8.07 10.01
CA ILE A 463 -16.58 -7.77 8.59
C ILE A 463 -16.52 -6.25 8.36
N ARG A 464 -15.36 -5.78 7.86
CA ARG A 464 -15.10 -4.42 7.39
C ARG A 464 -14.93 -4.41 5.86
N GLY A 465 -15.47 -3.41 5.19
CA GLY A 465 -15.48 -3.31 3.73
C GLY A 465 -16.51 -4.26 3.11
N MET A 466 -16.14 -4.94 2.02
CA MET A 466 -17.03 -5.89 1.34
C MET A 466 -17.24 -7.17 2.17
N GLY A 467 -18.46 -7.39 2.63
CA GLY A 467 -18.91 -8.67 3.20
C GLY A 467 -19.51 -9.59 2.14
N TRP A 468 -19.29 -10.90 2.30
CA TRP A 468 -19.79 -11.93 1.38
C TRP A 468 -20.59 -12.95 2.16
N GLU A 469 -21.83 -13.21 1.76
CA GLU A 469 -22.67 -14.26 2.34
C GLU A 469 -22.75 -15.47 1.40
N CYS A 470 -22.65 -16.67 1.95
CA CYS A 470 -22.86 -17.89 1.20
C CYS A 470 -24.36 -18.06 0.91
N THR A 471 -24.76 -18.15 -0.36
CA THR A 471 -26.17 -18.38 -0.72
C THR A 471 -26.64 -19.81 -0.46
N ASN A 472 -25.69 -20.71 -0.19
CA ASN A 472 -25.92 -22.14 0.01
C ASN A 472 -25.85 -22.55 1.49
N CYS A 473 -25.35 -21.69 2.38
CA CYS A 473 -25.25 -21.96 3.82
C CYS A 473 -25.90 -20.84 4.63
N GLU A 474 -26.69 -21.23 5.62
CA GLU A 474 -27.29 -20.29 6.56
C GLU A 474 -26.19 -19.68 7.45
N ASP A 475 -26.20 -18.36 7.58
CA ASP A 475 -25.31 -17.54 8.42
C ASP A 475 -23.79 -17.61 8.12
N TYR A 476 -23.36 -18.24 7.02
CA TYR A 476 -21.94 -18.33 6.68
C TYR A 476 -21.47 -17.12 5.87
N VAL A 477 -20.70 -16.23 6.50
CA VAL A 477 -20.25 -14.94 5.99
C VAL A 477 -18.72 -14.80 6.03
N LEU A 478 -18.14 -14.21 4.98
CA LEU A 478 -16.70 -14.01 4.83
C LEU A 478 -16.36 -12.53 4.59
N CYS A 479 -15.28 -12.04 5.21
CA CYS A 479 -14.78 -10.69 4.94
C CYS A 479 -14.01 -10.63 3.62
N GLN A 480 -13.77 -9.41 3.12
CA GLN A 480 -13.00 -9.15 1.89
C GLN A 480 -11.63 -9.86 1.86
N VAL A 481 -11.00 -10.08 3.02
CA VAL A 481 -9.69 -10.73 3.13
C VAL A 481 -9.80 -12.26 3.12
N CYS A 482 -10.86 -12.81 3.73
CA CYS A 482 -11.05 -14.25 3.86
C CYS A 482 -11.83 -14.87 2.69
N LYS A 483 -12.63 -14.08 1.98
CA LYS A 483 -13.38 -14.53 0.81
C LYS A 483 -12.49 -15.17 -0.27
N PRO A 484 -11.32 -14.60 -0.63
CA PRO A 484 -10.39 -15.23 -1.56
C PRO A 484 -9.74 -16.51 -1.02
N GLN A 485 -9.79 -16.74 0.30
CA GLN A 485 -9.14 -17.84 1.00
C GLN A 485 -10.13 -18.94 1.43
N SER A 486 -11.40 -18.89 0.98
CA SER A 486 -12.46 -19.81 1.42
C SER A 486 -12.12 -21.30 1.21
N TYR A 487 -11.26 -21.61 0.23
CA TYR A 487 -10.77 -22.96 -0.07
C TYR A 487 -9.92 -23.58 1.06
N ILE A 488 -9.35 -22.76 1.94
CA ILE A 488 -8.47 -23.20 3.04
C ILE A 488 -9.32 -23.71 4.23
N HIS A 489 -10.57 -23.29 4.33
CA HIS A 489 -11.41 -23.45 5.52
C HIS A 489 -12.46 -24.55 5.39
N HIS A 490 -12.27 -25.51 4.48
CA HIS A 490 -13.14 -26.69 4.28
C HIS A 490 -14.61 -26.34 3.99
N HIS A 491 -14.88 -25.17 3.40
CA HIS A 491 -16.19 -24.83 2.87
C HIS A 491 -16.38 -25.42 1.46
N PRO A 492 -17.56 -25.93 1.07
CA PRO A 492 -17.75 -26.52 -0.25
C PRO A 492 -17.47 -25.52 -1.39
N ASN A 493 -16.69 -25.95 -2.38
CA ASN A 493 -16.20 -25.09 -3.47
C ASN A 493 -17.29 -24.75 -4.52
N ASP A 494 -18.40 -25.48 -4.52
CA ASP A 494 -19.56 -25.27 -5.38
C ASP A 494 -20.59 -24.31 -4.78
N HIS A 495 -20.37 -23.85 -3.54
CA HIS A 495 -21.22 -22.87 -2.90
C HIS A 495 -20.96 -21.45 -3.43
N VAL A 496 -22.04 -20.78 -3.80
CA VAL A 496 -21.99 -19.43 -4.36
C VAL A 496 -22.01 -18.42 -3.21
N PHE A 497 -21.22 -17.36 -3.35
CA PHE A 497 -21.20 -16.25 -2.41
C PHE A 497 -21.71 -15.00 -3.11
N GLU A 498 -22.63 -14.31 -2.47
CA GLU A 498 -23.14 -13.01 -2.91
C GLU A 498 -22.60 -11.90 -2.01
N LEU A 499 -22.53 -10.68 -2.55
CA LEU A 499 -22.14 -9.53 -1.78
C LEU A 499 -23.27 -9.19 -0.80
N MET A 500 -22.95 -9.14 0.49
CA MET A 500 -23.92 -8.74 1.51
C MET A 500 -24.48 -7.37 1.17
N GLN A 501 -25.81 -7.25 1.09
CA GLN A 501 -26.43 -5.95 0.85
C GLN A 501 -26.18 -5.01 2.03
N HIS A 502 -25.78 -3.77 1.73
CA HIS A 502 -25.62 -2.74 2.74
C HIS A 502 -26.95 -2.53 3.45
N SER A 503 -26.98 -2.59 4.78
CA SER A 503 -28.17 -2.12 5.49
C SER A 503 -28.28 -0.62 5.27
N GLU A 504 -29.41 -0.16 4.74
CA GLU A 504 -29.74 1.27 4.55
C GLU A 504 -29.81 2.06 5.88
N SER A 505 -29.43 1.44 6.99
CA SER A 505 -29.48 1.98 8.35
C SER A 505 -28.12 2.35 8.95
N ALA A 506 -27.03 2.35 8.16
CA ALA A 506 -25.76 2.92 8.63
C ALA A 506 -25.77 4.46 8.51
N PRO A 507 -25.60 5.23 9.61
CA PRO A 507 -25.68 6.68 9.55
C PRO A 507 -24.47 7.24 8.79
N GLN A 508 -24.68 7.64 7.54
CA GLN A 508 -23.70 8.37 6.73
C GLN A 508 -23.39 9.78 7.27
N PHE A 509 -24.10 10.24 8.31
CA PHE A 509 -23.80 11.48 9.03
C PHE A 509 -24.08 11.27 10.53
N ALA A 510 -23.09 11.49 11.40
CA ALA A 510 -23.31 11.47 12.84
C ALA A 510 -24.32 12.56 13.22
N LEU A 511 -25.50 12.17 13.70
CA LEU A 511 -26.49 13.10 14.23
C LEU A 511 -26.16 13.39 15.70
N HIS A 512 -25.87 14.65 16.03
CA HIS A 512 -25.74 15.10 17.41
C HIS A 512 -27.10 15.54 17.95
N ASP A 513 -27.91 14.56 18.35
CA ASP A 513 -29.28 14.83 18.82
C ASP A 513 -29.31 15.77 20.03
N GLY A 514 -30.23 16.72 20.03
CA GLY A 514 -30.35 17.77 21.04
C GLY A 514 -29.27 18.87 21.01
N ILE A 515 -28.29 18.83 20.09
CA ILE A 515 -27.21 19.81 19.99
C ILE A 515 -27.36 20.65 18.72
N VAL A 516 -27.42 21.97 18.91
CA VAL A 516 -27.59 22.94 17.83
C VAL A 516 -26.36 23.81 17.65
N CYS A 517 -25.97 24.03 16.39
CA CYS A 517 -24.92 24.98 16.03
C CYS A 517 -25.35 26.39 16.45
N LYS A 518 -24.53 27.09 17.25
CA LYS A 518 -24.83 28.46 17.71
C LYS A 518 -24.81 29.51 16.62
N CYS A 519 -24.20 29.22 15.47
CA CYS A 519 -24.15 30.16 14.35
C CYS A 519 -25.34 29.99 13.39
N CYS A 520 -25.66 28.76 12.95
CA CYS A 520 -26.75 28.54 12.00
C CYS A 520 -28.06 28.06 12.65
N ASN A 521 -28.06 27.81 13.96
CA ASN A 521 -29.19 27.32 14.76
C ASN A 521 -29.82 26.01 14.25
N LYS A 522 -29.06 25.22 13.47
CA LYS A 522 -29.46 23.90 12.99
C LYS A 522 -28.85 22.82 13.87
N THR A 523 -29.54 21.69 13.99
CA THR A 523 -28.97 20.45 14.54
C THR A 523 -27.71 20.08 13.78
N ILE A 524 -26.66 19.68 14.50
CA ILE A 524 -25.37 19.39 13.88
C ILE A 524 -25.39 17.96 13.30
N TYR A 525 -25.13 17.87 12.00
CA TYR A 525 -24.90 16.63 11.26
C TYR A 525 -23.42 16.57 10.87
N GLY A 526 -22.77 15.44 11.14
CA GLY A 526 -21.32 15.28 10.94
C GLY A 526 -20.51 15.95 12.04
N MET A 527 -19.33 16.50 11.69
CA MET A 527 -18.36 17.04 12.66
C MET A 527 -18.94 18.20 13.49
N ARG A 528 -18.99 18.00 14.81
CA ARG A 528 -19.36 19.00 15.82
C ARG A 528 -18.10 19.63 16.40
N TRP A 529 -18.06 20.95 16.47
CA TRP A 529 -16.99 21.70 17.12
C TRP A 529 -17.50 22.30 18.42
N LYS A 530 -17.09 21.71 19.56
CA LYS A 530 -17.46 22.20 20.89
C LYS A 530 -16.42 23.19 21.39
N CYS A 531 -16.84 24.39 21.76
CA CYS A 531 -15.95 25.34 22.42
C CYS A 531 -15.45 24.75 23.74
N THR A 532 -14.13 24.74 23.94
CA THR A 532 -13.53 24.21 25.18
C THR A 532 -13.72 25.13 26.38
N PHE A 533 -14.29 26.32 26.17
CA PHE A 533 -14.45 27.37 27.18
C PHE A 533 -15.90 27.68 27.52
N CYS A 534 -16.79 27.62 26.53
CA CYS A 534 -18.19 27.95 26.69
C CYS A 534 -18.98 26.66 26.88
N TYR A 535 -19.72 26.59 27.98
CA TYR A 535 -20.45 25.40 28.38
C TYR A 535 -21.39 24.84 27.29
N ASN A 536 -22.07 25.73 26.56
CA ASN A 536 -23.05 25.39 25.53
C ASN A 536 -22.78 26.11 24.20
N TYR A 537 -21.53 26.13 23.73
CA TYR A 537 -21.22 26.75 22.44
C TYR A 537 -20.66 25.71 21.47
N ASP A 538 -21.50 25.30 20.53
CA ASP A 538 -21.19 24.29 19.52
C ASP A 538 -21.33 24.89 18.12
N LEU A 539 -20.44 24.52 17.20
CA LEU A 539 -20.50 24.91 15.79
C LEU A 539 -20.52 23.66 14.91
N CYS A 540 -21.25 23.69 13.80
CA CYS A 540 -21.07 22.71 12.74
C CYS A 540 -19.79 23.01 11.93
N GLN A 541 -19.31 22.02 11.18
CA GLN A 541 -18.15 22.15 10.28
C GLN A 541 -18.17 23.44 9.44
N ASP A 542 -19.30 23.72 8.77
CA ASP A 542 -19.43 24.88 7.89
C ASP A 542 -19.31 26.21 8.65
N CYS A 543 -19.91 26.29 9.83
CA CYS A 543 -19.85 27.49 10.66
C CYS A 543 -18.48 27.66 11.33
N LYS A 544 -17.80 26.57 11.70
CA LYS A 544 -16.44 26.62 12.23
C LYS A 544 -15.46 27.21 11.21
N SER A 545 -15.57 26.82 9.93
CA SER A 545 -14.70 27.35 8.87
C SER A 545 -14.83 28.87 8.67
N LYS A 546 -15.95 29.47 9.12
CA LYS A 546 -16.27 30.90 9.04
C LYS A 546 -16.12 31.62 10.38
N SER A 547 -15.64 30.93 11.42
CA SER A 547 -15.68 31.40 12.82
C SER A 547 -14.88 32.66 13.12
N SER A 548 -13.86 32.97 12.32
CA SER A 548 -13.06 34.20 12.45
C SER A 548 -13.87 35.49 12.23
N ASN A 549 -15.07 35.40 11.64
CA ASN A 549 -15.98 36.53 11.38
C ASN A 549 -17.30 36.48 12.18
N ILE A 550 -17.42 35.61 13.18
CA ILE A 550 -18.66 35.49 13.97
C ILE A 550 -18.58 36.47 15.15
N HIS A 551 -19.34 37.57 15.09
CA HIS A 551 -19.26 38.72 15.99
C HIS A 551 -19.59 38.47 17.48
N ASP A 552 -20.08 37.27 17.84
CA ASP A 552 -20.63 36.98 19.17
C ASP A 552 -19.86 35.88 19.95
N HIS A 553 -18.65 35.50 19.54
CA HIS A 553 -17.84 34.56 20.31
C HIS A 553 -16.34 34.91 20.26
N PRO A 554 -15.62 34.86 21.40
CA PRO A 554 -14.20 35.23 21.42
C PRO A 554 -13.36 34.39 20.46
N ASN A 555 -12.59 35.05 19.59
CA ASN A 555 -11.74 34.40 18.58
C ASN A 555 -10.55 33.63 19.18
N ASN A 556 -10.26 33.82 20.47
CA ASN A 556 -9.22 33.10 21.20
C ASN A 556 -9.73 31.79 21.85
N HIS A 557 -11.03 31.48 21.73
CA HIS A 557 -11.58 30.24 22.25
C HIS A 557 -11.25 29.06 21.32
N ALA A 558 -10.64 28.02 21.89
CA ALA A 558 -10.37 26.79 21.17
C ALA A 558 -11.66 25.96 21.03
N PHE A 559 -11.73 25.19 19.95
CA PHE A 559 -12.83 24.27 19.69
C PHE A 559 -12.29 22.85 19.61
N GLN A 560 -12.90 21.95 20.37
CA GLN A 560 -12.67 20.52 20.29
C GLN A 560 -13.61 19.93 19.23
N PRO A 561 -13.09 19.27 18.19
CA PRO A 561 -13.92 18.53 17.26
C PRO A 561 -14.42 17.22 17.90
N ILE A 562 -15.65 16.87 17.57
CA ILE A 562 -16.37 15.69 18.03
C ILE A 562 -17.04 15.11 16.78
N GLY A 563 -16.50 14.01 16.27
CA GLY A 563 -17.02 13.36 15.05
C GLY A 563 -18.29 12.58 15.31
N TYR A 564 -18.46 12.04 16.53
CA TYR A 564 -19.60 11.22 16.95
C TYR A 564 -20.01 11.53 18.40
N PRO A 565 -21.30 11.49 18.76
CA PRO A 565 -21.76 11.78 20.12
C PRO A 565 -21.23 10.76 21.15
N GLU A 566 -20.79 11.26 22.30
CA GLU A 566 -20.46 10.44 23.47
C GLU A 566 -21.74 9.87 24.09
N PHE A 567 -22.24 8.75 23.58
CA PHE A 567 -23.22 7.95 24.32
C PHE A 567 -22.49 6.92 25.19
N LYS A 568 -22.69 7.00 26.51
CA LYS A 568 -22.52 5.88 27.44
C LYS A 568 -23.79 5.04 27.33
N PHE A 569 -23.70 3.90 26.64
CA PHE A 569 -24.67 2.83 26.80
C PHE A 569 -24.05 1.81 27.74
N ASP A 570 -24.72 1.52 28.85
CA ASP A 570 -24.44 0.37 29.71
C ASP A 570 -24.90 -0.91 28.99
N ILE A 571 -24.23 -1.25 27.88
CA ILE A 571 -24.39 -2.52 27.20
C ILE A 571 -23.01 -3.16 27.23
N GLU A 572 -22.82 -4.07 28.18
CA GLU A 572 -21.70 -5.02 28.16
C GLU A 572 -21.93 -5.95 26.95
N GLU A 573 -21.29 -5.65 25.81
CA GLU A 573 -21.14 -6.63 24.74
C GLU A 573 -20.11 -7.68 25.18
N PRO A 574 -20.39 -8.98 25.06
CA PRO A 574 -19.52 -10.04 25.58
C PRO A 574 -18.20 -10.23 24.79
N ASN A 575 -17.91 -9.41 23.76
CA ASN A 575 -16.63 -9.33 23.07
C ASN A 575 -16.57 -8.04 22.20
N PRO A 576 -16.02 -6.91 22.69
CA PRO A 576 -15.89 -5.71 21.88
C PRO A 576 -14.83 -5.90 20.78
N ALA A 577 -15.18 -5.61 19.52
CA ALA A 577 -14.23 -5.65 18.40
C ALA A 577 -13.07 -4.67 18.64
N ILE A 578 -11.82 -5.07 18.39
CA ILE A 578 -10.63 -4.21 18.57
C ILE A 578 -10.34 -3.45 17.27
N CYS A 579 -9.93 -2.17 17.37
CA CYS A 579 -9.54 -1.37 16.23
C CYS A 579 -8.13 -1.74 15.74
N ASP A 580 -7.96 -2.05 14.45
CA ASP A 580 -6.65 -2.46 13.91
C ASP A 580 -5.65 -1.30 13.78
N TYR A 581 -6.13 -0.05 13.95
CA TYR A 581 -5.30 1.16 13.84
C TYR A 581 -4.83 1.69 15.21
N CYS A 582 -5.66 1.62 16.24
CA CYS A 582 -5.34 2.16 17.58
C CYS A 582 -5.58 1.17 18.73
N GLU A 583 -5.80 -0.11 18.41
CA GLU A 583 -5.95 -1.24 19.34
C GLU A 583 -7.00 -1.06 20.45
N SER A 584 -7.96 -0.16 20.27
CA SER A 584 -9.00 0.15 21.26
C SER A 584 -10.31 -0.57 20.98
N SER A 585 -11.09 -0.85 22.04
CA SER A 585 -12.42 -1.45 21.93
C SER A 585 -13.37 -0.54 21.14
N CYS A 586 -13.93 -1.09 20.08
CA CYS A 586 -14.96 -0.46 19.27
C CYS A 586 -16.32 -0.70 19.91
N VAL A 587 -17.18 0.32 19.92
CA VAL A 587 -18.57 0.22 20.38
C VAL A 587 -19.44 0.35 19.14
N LEU A 588 -20.36 -0.59 18.97
CA LEU A 588 -21.15 -0.70 17.75
C LEU A 588 -20.27 -0.81 16.48
N ALA A 589 -19.11 -1.45 16.64
CA ALA A 589 -18.08 -1.66 15.64
C ALA A 589 -17.40 -0.37 15.07
N VAL A 590 -17.77 0.82 15.54
CA VAL A 590 -17.08 2.08 15.22
C VAL A 590 -15.90 2.31 16.17
N CYS A 591 -14.69 2.51 15.63
CA CYS A 591 -13.58 3.04 16.43
C CYS A 591 -13.75 4.55 16.61
N ARG A 592 -14.39 4.94 17.72
CA ARG A 592 -14.64 6.36 18.04
C ARG A 592 -13.35 7.17 18.14
N LYS A 593 -12.25 6.57 18.62
CA LYS A 593 -10.92 7.22 18.66
C LYS A 593 -10.47 7.62 17.25
N CYS A 594 -10.37 6.66 16.33
CA CYS A 594 -9.95 6.92 14.95
C CYS A 594 -10.92 7.83 14.20
N ALA A 595 -12.22 7.66 14.43
CA ALA A 595 -13.27 8.48 13.83
C ALA A 595 -13.25 9.93 14.33
N ASN A 596 -12.77 10.14 15.55
CA ASN A 596 -12.45 11.45 16.11
C ASN A 596 -11.00 11.87 15.84
N GLY A 597 -10.24 11.21 14.94
CA GLY A 597 -8.86 11.57 14.64
C GLY A 597 -7.87 11.41 15.81
N GLU A 598 -8.23 10.67 16.86
CA GLU A 598 -7.39 10.43 18.03
C GLU A 598 -6.40 9.28 17.79
N PHE A 599 -5.19 9.43 18.33
CA PHE A 599 -4.14 8.41 18.27
C PHE A 599 -3.33 8.38 19.59
N CYS A 600 -2.71 7.24 19.88
CA CYS A 600 -1.79 7.08 20.99
C CYS A 600 -0.34 7.20 20.50
N VAL A 601 0.55 7.69 21.35
CA VAL A 601 1.95 7.98 21.01
C VAL A 601 2.85 6.91 21.64
N GLU A 602 3.58 6.16 20.81
CA GLU A 602 4.62 5.23 21.28
C GLU A 602 5.87 6.01 21.74
N GLU A 603 6.28 6.99 20.94
CA GLU A 603 7.43 7.85 21.21
C GLU A 603 7.22 9.20 20.49
N TYR A 604 7.74 10.29 21.06
CA TYR A 604 7.85 11.56 20.33
C TYR A 604 9.18 12.24 20.59
N GLU A 605 9.69 12.92 19.58
CA GLU A 605 10.95 13.64 19.63
C GLU A 605 10.75 15.05 19.07
N ILE A 606 11.41 16.04 19.68
CA ILE A 606 11.45 17.40 19.17
C ILE A 606 12.90 17.79 18.93
N PHE A 607 13.18 18.28 17.73
CA PHE A 607 14.49 18.80 17.36
C PHE A 607 14.43 20.29 17.12
N GLN A 608 15.45 20.99 17.60
CA GLN A 608 15.78 22.34 17.19
C GLN A 608 16.55 22.27 15.86
N VAL A 609 16.01 22.88 14.82
CA VAL A 609 16.63 22.95 13.49
C VAL A 609 17.51 24.20 13.45
N ILE A 610 18.81 24.01 13.16
CA ILE A 610 19.81 25.08 13.10
C ILE A 610 20.43 25.08 11.71
N LYS A 611 20.33 26.19 10.98
CA LYS A 611 21.00 26.33 9.68
C LYS A 611 22.50 26.50 9.93
N ARG A 612 23.33 25.60 9.38
CA ARG A 612 24.80 25.70 9.46
C ARG A 612 25.36 26.67 8.43
#